data_AF-A0A8F0D5J1-F1
#
_entry.id   AF-A0A8F0D5J1-F1
#
_cell.length_a   1.000
_cell.length_b   1.000
_cell.length_c   1.000
_cell.angle_alpha   90.00
_cell.angle_beta   90.00
_cell.angle_gamma   90.00
#
_symmetry.space_group_name_H-M   'P 1'
#
loop_
_entity.id
_entity.type
_entity.pdbx_description
1 polymer ?
#
loop_
_entity_poly.entity_id
_entity_poly.type
_entity_poly.pdbx_seq_one_letter_code
_entity_poly.pdbx_strand_id
1 'polypeptide(L)' 'RRNGIMKKAKEISVLCDAQVSLVIFSSLGKMFEYCSPSTT' A
#
# COMPACT_ATOMS: atom_id res chain seq x y z
N ARG A 1 4.23 2.79 -12.45
CA ARG A 1 3.27 3.57 -11.63
C ARG A 1 2.84 2.83 -10.35
N ARG A 2 2.27 1.62 -10.42
CA ARG A 2 1.87 0.82 -9.24
C ARG A 2 2.94 0.74 -8.13
N ASN A 3 4.18 0.39 -8.48
CA ASN A 3 5.26 0.28 -7.50
C ASN A 3 5.55 1.61 -6.78
N GLY A 4 5.38 2.74 -7.47
CA GLY A 4 5.53 4.07 -6.87
C GLY A 4 4.42 4.38 -5.86
N ILE A 5 3.18 3.95 -6.15
CA ILE A 5 2.05 4.07 -5.20
C ILE A 5 2.30 3.19 -3.96
N MET A 6 2.73 1.94 -4.15
CA MET A 6 3.09 1.05 -3.04
C MET A 6 4.23 1.62 -2.18
N LYS A 7 5.26 2.22 -2.82
CA LYS A 7 6.35 2.89 -2.10
C LYS A 7 5.84 4.06 -1.26
N LYS A 8 4.96 4.90 -1.82
CA LYS A 8 4.35 6.03 -1.10
C LYS A 8 3.45 5.57 0.05
N ALA A 9 2.66 4.51 -0.14
CA ALA A 9 1.85 3.94 0.94
C ALA A 9 2.72 3.48 2.12
N LYS A 10 3.86 2.83 1.82
CA LYS A 10 4.87 2.47 2.83
C LYS A 10 5.50 3.69 3.50
N GLU A 11 5.92 4.69 2.72
CA GLU A 11 6.52 5.93 3.25
C GLU A 11 5.55 6.66 4.20
N ILE A 12 4.27 6.79 3.82
CA ILE A 12 3.24 7.44 4.65
C ILE A 12 2.97 6.65 5.93
N SER A 13 2.83 5.32 5.84
CA SER A 13 2.61 4.48 7.02
C SER A 13 3.72 4.68 8.07
N VAL A 14 4.98 4.74 7.63
CA VAL A 14 6.13 4.95 8.54
C VAL A 14 6.22 6.38 9.04
N LEU A 15 6.08 7.39 8.17
CA LEU A 15 6.25 8.80 8.54
C LEU A 15 5.16 9.30 9.49
N CYS A 16 3.95 8.74 9.39
CA CYS A 16 2.79 9.18 10.16
C CYS A 16 2.39 8.20 11.25
N ASP A 17 3.12 7.09 11.42
CA ASP A 17 2.74 5.96 12.29
C ASP A 17 1.27 5.54 12.10
N ALA A 18 0.88 5.43 10.83
CA ALA A 18 -0.49 5.19 10.43
C ALA A 18 -0.65 3.78 9.84
N GLN A 19 -1.74 3.11 10.20
CA GLN A 19 -2.18 1.90 9.51
C GLN A 19 -2.74 2.26 8.12
N VAL A 20 -2.21 1.61 7.09
CA VAL A 20 -2.55 1.87 5.69
C VAL A 20 -2.82 0.54 4.97
N SER A 21 -3.91 0.47 4.24
CA SER A 21 -4.22 -0.63 3.31
C SER A 21 -4.48 -0.09 1.91
N LEU A 22 -4.01 -0.80 0.90
CA LEU A 22 -4.14 -0.43 -0.51
C LEU A 22 -4.51 -1.66 -1.33
N VAL A 23 -5.58 -1.53 -2.13
CA VAL A 23 -6.04 -2.55 -3.08
C VAL A 23 -6.07 -1.96 -4.49
N ILE A 24 -5.51 -2.66 -5.47
CA ILE A 24 -5.44 -2.25 -6.87
C ILE A 24 -5.91 -3.40 -7.76
N PHE A 25 -6.92 -3.14 -8.59
CA PHE A 25 -7.32 -4.03 -9.68
C PHE A 25 -6.72 -3.55 -11.01
N SER A 26 -6.10 -4.45 -11.77
CA SER A 26 -5.72 -4.15 -13.15
C SER A 26 -6.92 -4.29 -14.09
N SER A 27 -6.80 -3.74 -15.30
CA SER A 27 -7.80 -3.95 -16.37
C SER A 27 -7.99 -5.42 -16.77
N LEU A 28 -7.03 -6.29 -16.42
CA LEU A 28 -7.10 -7.74 -16.63
C LEU A 28 -7.69 -8.48 -15.41
N GLY A 29 -8.23 -7.75 -14.43
CA GLY A 29 -8.84 -8.32 -13.23
C GLY A 29 -7.85 -8.82 -12.18
N LYS A 30 -6.54 -8.59 -12.35
CA LYS A 30 -5.55 -9.02 -11.35
C LYS A 30 -5.55 -8.07 -10.15
N MET A 31 -5.74 -8.63 -8.96
CA MET A 31 -5.66 -7.92 -7.69
C MET A 31 -4.20 -7.81 -7.22
N PHE A 32 -3.84 -6.64 -6.71
CA PHE A 32 -2.60 -6.37 -5.99
C PHE A 32 -2.95 -5.68 -4.68
N GLU A 33 -2.32 -6.10 -3.60
CA GLU A 33 -2.57 -5.54 -2.28
C GLU A 33 -1.27 -5.13 -1.58
N TYR A 34 -1.41 -4.19 -0.67
CA TYR A 34 -0.41 -3.81 0.32
C TYR A 34 -1.12 -3.49 1.63
N CYS A 35 -0.63 -4.07 2.72
CA CYS A 35 -1.03 -3.73 4.08
C CYS A 35 0.22 -3.33 4.86
N SER A 36 0.14 -2.22 5.58
CA SER A 36 1.19 -1.82 6.52
C SER A 36 1.34 -2.87 7.63
N PRO A 37 2.57 -3.17 8.09
CA PRO A 37 2.75 -3.99 9.27
C PRO A 37 2.07 -3.34 10.48
N SER A 38 1.52 -4.15 11.37
CA SER A 38 1.00 -3.68 12.65
C SER A 38 2.17 -3.26 13.54
N THR A 39 2.19 -2.01 13.98
CA THR A 39 3.08 -1.56 15.06
C THR A 39 2.49 -2.06 16.38
N THR A 40 3.24 -2.88 17.12
CA THR A 40 2.85 -3.40 18.45
C THR A 40 3.11 -2.37 19.54
#